data_AF-U5MW16-F1
#
_entry.id   AF-U5MW16-F1
#
_cell.length_a   1.000
_cell.length_b   1.000
_cell.length_c   1.000
_cell.angle_alpha   90.00
_cell.angle_beta   90.00
_cell.angle_gamma   90.00
#
_symmetry.space_group_name_H-M   'P 1'
#
loop_
_entity.id
_entity.type
_entity.pdbx_description
1 polymer ?
#
loop_
_entity_poly.entity_id
_entity_poly.type
_entity_poly.pdbx_seq_one_letter_code
_entity_poly.pdbx_strand_id
1 'polypeptide(L)' 'MIKFIKEIFSTENLKKAMIYNSLANPNIRPSEFAHLRNVLKNMDSKNINKSINKEVNMKKIA' A
#
# COMPACT_ATOMS: atom_id res chain seq x y z
N MET A 1 -24.23 4.63 -0.03
CA MET A 1 -23.49 3.49 0.57
C MET A 1 -22.26 3.07 -0.25
N ILE A 2 -22.42 2.62 -1.50
CA ILE A 2 -21.30 2.12 -2.33
C ILE A 2 -20.17 3.14 -2.56
N LYS A 3 -20.51 4.43 -2.76
CA LYS A 3 -19.52 5.49 -2.95
C LYS A 3 -18.64 5.68 -1.72
N PHE A 4 -19.26 5.71 -0.54
CA PHE A 4 -18.58 5.85 0.75
C PHE A 4 -17.64 4.67 1.03
N ILE A 5 -18.09 3.44 0.78
CA ILE A 5 -17.25 2.24 0.92
C ILE A 5 -16.04 2.33 -0.02
N LYS A 6 -16.24 2.72 -1.28
CA LYS A 6 -15.13 2.92 -2.24
C LYS A 6 -14.13 3.98 -1.79
N GLU A 7 -14.61 5.05 -1.16
CA GLU A 7 -13.76 6.11 -0.64
C GLU A 7 -12.94 5.67 0.59
N ILE A 8 -13.53 4.89 1.50
CA ILE A 8 -12.82 4.33 2.67
C ILE A 8 -11.72 3.36 2.23
N PHE A 9 -12.04 2.45 1.30
CA PHE A 9 -11.11 1.42 0.85
C PHE A 9 -10.24 1.86 -0.35
N SER A 10 -10.22 3.16 -0.64
CA SER A 10 -9.36 3.71 -1.70
C SER A 10 -7.90 3.69 -1.23
N THR A 11 -7.07 2.92 -1.93
CA THR A 11 -5.62 2.87 -1.73
C THR A 11 -4.98 4.27 -1.81
N GLU A 12 -5.49 5.13 -2.69
CA GLU A 12 -5.03 6.51 -2.80
C GLU A 12 -5.33 7.35 -1.56
N ASN A 13 -6.51 7.17 -0.96
CA ASN A 13 -6.88 7.85 0.27
C ASN A 13 -6.05 7.35 1.45
N LEU A 14 -5.77 6.04 1.50
CA LEU A 14 -4.89 5.46 2.51
C LEU A 14 -3.46 6.02 2.42
N LYS A 15 -2.89 6.10 1.21
CA LYS A 15 -1.56 6.71 0.99
C LYS A 15 -1.53 8.16 1.45
N LYS A 16 -2.56 8.95 1.10
CA LYS A 16 -2.68 10.35 1.55
C LYS A 16 -2.74 10.45 3.07
N ALA A 17 -3.56 9.63 3.72
CA ALA A 17 -3.68 9.62 5.18
C ALA A 17 -2.34 9.30 5.86
N MET A 18 -1.58 8.34 5.34
CA MET A 18 -0.25 8.00 5.86
C MET A 18 0.75 9.16 5.70
N ILE A 19 0.75 9.86 4.56
CA ILE A 19 1.59 11.06 4.35
C ILE A 19 1.20 12.17 5.32
N TYR A 20 -0.09 12.45 5.50
CA TYR A 20 -0.54 13.48 6.44
C TYR A 20 -0.14 13.16 7.88
N ASN A 21 -0.37 11.92 8.33
CA ASN A 21 0.03 11.49 9.66
C ASN A 21 1.54 11.59 9.87
N SER A 22 2.31 11.26 8.83
CA SER A 22 3.76 11.37 8.83
C SER A 22 4.24 12.82 8.93
N LEU A 23 3.56 13.77 8.30
CA LEU A 23 3.86 15.21 8.41
C LEU A 23 3.43 15.81 9.75
N ALA A 24 2.40 15.23 10.39
CA ALA A 24 1.96 15.60 11.71
C ALA A 24 2.89 15.10 12.83
N ASN A 25 3.83 14.19 12.53
CA ASN A 25 4.83 13.73 13.47
C ASN A 25 5.99 14.75 13.57
N PRO A 26 6.16 15.46 14.70
CA PRO A 26 7.20 16.48 14.85
C PRO A 26 8.63 15.92 14.85
N ASN A 27 8.78 14.61 15.06
CA ASN A 27 10.09 13.95 15.19
C ASN A 27 10.50 13.19 13.93
N ILE A 28 9.77 13.33 12.82
CA ILE A 28 10.11 12.59 11.60
C ILE A 28 11.39 13.13 10.96
N ARG A 29 12.31 12.23 10.64
CA ARG A 29 13.50 12.60 9.87
C ARG A 29 13.19 12.71 8.39
N PRO A 30 13.84 13.63 7.64
CA PRO A 30 13.65 13.74 6.20
C PRO A 30 13.87 12.44 5.42
N SER A 31 14.83 11.62 5.87
CA SER A 31 15.12 10.31 5.28
C SER A 31 13.98 9.30 5.49
N GLU A 32 13.33 9.31 6.65
CA GLU A 32 12.18 8.45 6.96
C GLU A 32 10.97 8.85 6.14
N PHE A 33 10.72 10.16 6.00
CA PHE A 33 9.66 10.68 5.15
C PHE A 33 9.89 10.31 3.67
N ALA A 34 11.11 10.49 3.16
CA ALA A 34 11.47 10.10 1.80
C ALA A 34 11.30 8.59 1.56
N HIS A 35 11.70 7.77 2.54
CA HIS A 35 11.50 6.32 2.49
C HIS A 35 10.02 5.97 2.46
N LEU A 36 9.20 6.53 3.34
CA LEU A 36 7.75 6.33 3.36
C LEU A 36 7.12 6.70 2.02
N ARG A 37 7.46 7.86 1.45
CA ARG A 37 6.96 8.30 0.14
C ARG A 37 7.31 7.30 -0.97
N ASN A 38 8.52 6.76 -0.96
CA ASN A 38 8.96 5.75 -1.93
C ASN A 38 8.22 4.42 -1.75
N VAL A 39 8.01 3.96 -0.51
CA VAL A 39 7.24 2.75 -0.22
C VAL A 39 5.79 2.89 -0.71
N LEU A 40 5.14 4.01 -0.39
CA LEU A 40 3.76 4.26 -0.79
C LEU A 40 3.59 4.36 -2.31
N LYS A 41 4.56 4.96 -3.02
CA LYS A 41 4.56 5.00 -4.49
C LYS A 41 4.64 3.61 -5.13
N ASN A 42 5.36 2.69 -4.50
CA ASN A 42 5.57 1.33 -5.01
C ASN A 42 4.53 0.31 -4.49
N MET A 43 3.54 0.78 -3.71
CA MET A 43 2.52 -0.09 -3.12
C MET A 43 1.62 -0.75 -4.18
N ASP A 44 1.30 -0.05 -5.27
CA ASP A 44 0.51 -0.61 -6.37
C ASP A 44 1.34 -1.54 -7.27
N SER A 45 2.66 -1.37 -7.27
CA SER A 45 3.59 -2.09 -8.14
C SER A 45 3.78 -3.55 -7.72
N LYS A 46 3.43 -3.89 -6.47
CA LYS A 46 3.37 -5.28 -6.01
C LYS A 46 2.04 -5.89 -6.46
N ASN A 47 2.02 -6.32 -7.72
CA ASN A 47 1.04 -7.25 -8.27
C ASN A 47 0.78 -8.40 -7.29
N ILE A 48 -0.37 -8.38 -6.61
CA ILE A 48 -0.92 -9.50 -5.84
C ILE A 48 -1.03 -10.77 -6.73
N ASN A 49 -1.03 -10.60 -8.05
CA ASN A 49 -1.00 -11.69 -9.03
C ASN A 49 0.29 -12.55 -9.00
N LYS A 50 1.38 -12.11 -8.35
CA LYS A 50 2.60 -12.94 -8.25
C LYS A 50 2.51 -14.01 -7.15
N SER A 51 1.71 -13.81 -6.10
CA SER A 51 1.52 -14.82 -5.05
C SER A 51 0.51 -15.91 -5.46
N ILE A 52 -0.54 -15.55 -6.21
CA ILE A 52 -1.58 -16.50 -6.64
C ILE A 52 -1.02 -17.58 -7.59
N ASN A 53 -0.13 -17.21 -8.52
CA ASN A 53 0.45 -18.18 -9.46
C ASN A 53 1.45 -19.15 -8.83
N LYS A 54 2.03 -18.84 -7.65
CA LYS A 54 2.93 -19.78 -6.95
C LYS A 54 2.16 -20.89 -6.26
N GLU A 55 1.02 -20.57 -5.64
CA GLU A 55 0.19 -21.56 -4.93
C GLU A 55 -0.54 -22.50 -5.90
N VAL A 56 -1.00 -22.01 -7.05
CA VAL A 56 -1.66 -22.83 -8.07
C VAL A 56 -0.70 -23.86 -8.67
N ASN A 57 0.59 -23.53 -8.79
CA ASN A 57 1.59 -24.47 -9.33
C ASN A 57 2.00 -25.56 -8.31
N MET A 58 1.92 -25.28 -7.00
CA MET A 58 2.18 -26.31 -5.97
C MET A 58 1.04 -27.32 -5.85
N LYS A 59 -0.21 -26.93 -6.11
CA LYS A 59 -1.37 -27.85 -6.07
C LYS A 59 -1.49 -28.77 -7.30
N LYS A 60 -0.74 -28.52 -8.37
CA LYS A 60 -0.73 -29.38 -9.58
C LYS A 60 0.35 -30.47 -9.55
N ILE A 61 1.21 -30.49 -8.54
CA ILE A 61 2.33 -31.44 -8.41
C ILE A 61 2.15 -32.31 -7.14
N ALA A 62 0.93 -32.49 -6.66
CA ALA A 62 0.60 -33.39 -5.55
C ALA A 62 -0.38 -34.48 -6.01
#